data_AF-A0A0G4I699-F1
#
_entry.id   AF-A0A0G4I699-F1
#
_cell.length_a   1.000
_cell.length_b   1.000
_cell.length_c   1.000
_cell.angle_alpha   90.00
_cell.angle_beta   90.00
_cell.angle_gamma   90.00
#
_symmetry.space_group_name_H-M   'P 1'
#
loop_
_entity.id
_entity.type
_entity.pdbx_description
1 polymer ?
#
loop_
_entity_poly.entity_id
_entity_poly.type
_entity_poly.pdbx_seq_one_letter_code
_entity_poly.pdbx_strand_id
1 'polypeptide(L)'
;MEDCPRPSEDLVPGSEVGVPLPQAVMVNKPNVFDGKRKHLTSWICKVKRYFKLTGTPVERQLDLAINYLNDVEQNYIEDLEEKQGIVINMLNDLFVALRKKFVNPKEQEILRKELYAVKFSPLKGIETYSDDFLHAAA
;
A
#
# COMPACT_ATOMS: atom_id res chain seq x y z
N MET A 1 -49.67 -42.48 -39.49
CA MET A 1 -50.50 -41.41 -40.10
C MET A 1 -50.42 -40.26 -39.12
N GLU A 2 -49.75 -39.14 -39.33
CA GLU A 2 -49.08 -38.49 -40.46
C GLU A 2 -47.88 -37.74 -39.84
N ASP A 3 -46.65 -38.01 -40.27
CA ASP A 3 -45.90 -37.26 -41.29
C ASP A 3 -45.73 -35.76 -40.94
N CYS A 4 -44.56 -35.41 -40.42
CA CYS A 4 -44.07 -34.03 -40.38
C CYS A 4 -42.65 -34.03 -40.97
N PRO A 5 -42.39 -33.25 -42.03
CA PRO A 5 -41.17 -33.37 -42.83
C PRO A 5 -39.97 -32.66 -42.19
N ARG A 6 -38.77 -33.18 -42.47
CA ARG A 6 -37.48 -32.44 -42.42
C ARG A 6 -37.12 -31.99 -43.86
N PRO A 7 -35.98 -31.33 -44.10
CA PRO A 7 -35.49 -30.04 -43.63
C PRO A 7 -35.21 -29.10 -44.85
N SER A 8 -35.00 -27.80 -44.66
CA SER A 8 -34.27 -26.99 -45.65
C SER A 8 -33.39 -25.94 -44.99
N GLU A 9 -32.16 -25.96 -45.48
CA GLU A 9 -31.01 -25.17 -45.15
C GLU A 9 -31.19 -23.72 -45.61
N ASP A 10 -30.52 -22.79 -44.92
CA ASP A 10 -29.47 -21.94 -45.50
C ASP A 10 -29.43 -20.48 -45.03
N LEU A 11 -28.17 -20.03 -44.86
CA LEU A 11 -27.63 -18.66 -44.77
C LEU A 11 -27.41 -18.00 -43.38
N VAL A 12 -26.26 -18.36 -42.82
CA VAL A 12 -25.29 -17.61 -41.96
C VAL A 12 -24.92 -16.22 -42.56
N PRO A 13 -24.26 -15.22 -41.89
CA PRO A 13 -23.82 -15.03 -40.49
C PRO A 13 -24.22 -13.67 -39.87
N GLY A 14 -24.79 -13.66 -38.67
CA GLY A 14 -24.69 -12.51 -37.78
C GLY A 14 -23.35 -12.57 -37.07
N SER A 15 -22.39 -11.73 -37.46
CA SER A 15 -21.09 -11.61 -36.80
C SER A 15 -21.30 -11.19 -35.35
N GLU A 16 -21.34 -12.15 -34.43
CA GLU A 16 -20.99 -11.88 -33.05
C GLU A 16 -19.51 -11.55 -33.06
N VAL A 17 -19.23 -10.25 -33.16
CA VAL A 17 -17.96 -9.67 -32.75
C VAL A 17 -17.85 -10.02 -31.27
N GLY A 18 -17.25 -11.19 -31.00
CA GLY A 18 -16.89 -11.61 -29.67
C GLY A 18 -16.04 -10.49 -29.11
N VAL A 19 -16.65 -9.66 -28.27
CA VAL A 19 -15.94 -8.69 -27.45
C VAL A 19 -14.88 -9.53 -26.75
N PRO A 20 -13.58 -9.27 -26.96
CA PRO A 20 -12.56 -10.01 -26.25
C PRO A 20 -12.85 -9.80 -24.78
N LEU A 21 -13.22 -10.87 -24.07
CA LEU A 21 -13.32 -10.84 -22.62
C LEU A 21 -12.01 -10.22 -22.13
N PRO A 22 -12.04 -9.17 -21.28
CA PRO A 22 -10.82 -8.55 -20.80
C PRO A 22 -9.93 -9.66 -20.28
N GLN A 23 -8.79 -9.81 -20.94
CA GLN A 23 -7.80 -10.84 -20.64
C GLN A 23 -7.67 -10.89 -19.13
N ALA A 24 -8.09 -11.99 -18.51
CA ALA A 24 -8.16 -12.10 -17.06
C ALA A 24 -6.74 -11.84 -16.54
N VAL A 25 -6.49 -10.61 -16.10
CA VAL A 25 -5.19 -10.20 -15.61
C VAL A 25 -5.01 -11.03 -14.36
N MET A 26 -4.15 -12.06 -14.43
CA MET A 26 -3.78 -12.83 -13.25
C MET A 26 -3.15 -11.85 -12.26
N VAL A 27 -3.94 -11.44 -11.27
CA VAL A 27 -3.46 -10.55 -10.22
C VAL A 27 -2.69 -11.41 -9.24
N ASN A 28 -1.37 -11.27 -9.25
CA ASN A 28 -0.52 -11.98 -8.30
C ASN A 28 -0.75 -11.47 -6.88
N LYS A 29 -1.09 -12.39 -5.98
CA LYS A 29 -1.21 -12.13 -4.54
C LYS A 29 0.13 -11.62 -3.97
N PRO A 30 0.13 -10.65 -3.05
CA PRO A 30 1.34 -10.24 -2.34
C PRO A 30 1.91 -11.41 -1.53
N ASN A 31 3.23 -11.50 -1.50
CA ASN A 31 3.91 -12.39 -0.55
C ASN A 31 3.83 -11.81 0.85
N VAL A 32 3.99 -12.67 1.86
CA VAL A 32 4.18 -12.25 3.25
C VAL A 32 5.41 -11.34 3.33
N PHE A 33 5.32 -10.25 4.09
CA PHE A 33 6.41 -9.32 4.30
C PHE A 33 7.54 -9.99 5.09
N ASP A 34 8.77 -9.89 4.61
CA ASP A 34 9.91 -10.59 5.21
C ASP A 34 10.60 -9.82 6.34
N GLY A 35 10.00 -8.70 6.80
CA GLY A 35 10.55 -7.88 7.87
C GLY A 35 11.82 -7.11 7.48
N LYS A 36 12.20 -7.08 6.20
CA LYS A 36 13.40 -6.36 5.76
C LYS A 36 13.05 -4.96 5.27
N ARG A 37 13.67 -3.94 5.89
CA ARG A 37 13.55 -2.51 5.49
C ARG A 37 13.62 -2.31 3.97
N LYS A 38 14.65 -2.88 3.32
CA LYS A 38 14.89 -2.72 1.87
C LYS A 38 13.73 -3.23 0.99
N HIS A 39 12.86 -4.07 1.52
CA HIS A 39 11.71 -4.61 0.80
C HIS A 39 10.40 -3.92 1.14
N LEU A 40 10.35 -3.09 2.20
CA LEU A 40 9.11 -2.48 2.69
C LEU A 40 8.37 -1.69 1.60
N THR A 41 9.05 -0.78 0.90
CA THR A 41 8.44 0.04 -0.14
C THR A 41 7.87 -0.81 -1.27
N SER A 42 8.64 -1.81 -1.74
CA SER A 42 8.19 -2.72 -2.80
C SER A 42 6.97 -3.53 -2.36
N TRP A 43 6.98 -4.02 -1.11
CA TRP A 43 5.88 -4.78 -0.55
C TRP A 43 4.60 -3.93 -0.42
N ILE A 44 4.69 -2.71 0.13
CA ILE A 44 3.55 -1.78 0.21
C ILE A 44 2.96 -1.52 -1.18
N CYS A 45 3.81 -1.28 -2.18
CA CYS A 45 3.36 -1.08 -3.56
C CYS A 45 2.62 -2.29 -4.12
N LYS A 46 3.09 -3.52 -3.83
CA LYS A 46 2.43 -4.76 -4.26
C LYS A 46 1.07 -4.93 -3.59
N VAL A 47 0.96 -4.68 -2.29
CA VAL A 47 -0.32 -4.74 -1.54
C VAL A 47 -1.32 -3.74 -2.09
N LYS A 48 -0.92 -2.46 -2.23
CA LYS A 48 -1.79 -1.41 -2.82
C LYS A 48 -2.25 -1.78 -4.23
N ARG A 49 -1.32 -2.26 -5.07
CA ARG A 49 -1.63 -2.68 -6.44
C ARG A 49 -2.60 -3.87 -6.45
N TYR A 50 -2.39 -4.86 -5.59
CA TYR A 50 -3.27 -6.01 -5.46
C TYR A 50 -4.70 -5.56 -5.14
N PHE A 51 -4.91 -4.80 -4.06
CA PHE A 51 -6.25 -4.32 -3.68
C PHE A 51 -6.92 -3.47 -4.74
N LYS A 52 -6.16 -2.62 -5.44
CA LYS A 52 -6.67 -1.83 -6.56
C LYS A 52 -7.15 -2.72 -7.71
N LEU A 53 -6.39 -3.76 -8.07
CA LEU A 53 -6.71 -4.64 -9.20
C LEU A 53 -7.82 -5.63 -8.88
N THR A 54 -7.92 -6.10 -7.63
CA THR A 54 -8.98 -7.03 -7.19
C THR A 54 -10.26 -6.33 -6.75
N GLY A 55 -10.29 -5.00 -6.71
CA GLY A 55 -11.45 -4.24 -6.22
C GLY A 55 -11.75 -4.54 -4.74
N THR A 56 -10.73 -4.75 -3.93
CA THR A 56 -10.93 -5.12 -2.51
C THR A 56 -11.63 -4.00 -1.76
N PRO A 57 -12.77 -4.27 -1.07
CA PRO A 57 -13.48 -3.26 -0.30
C PRO A 57 -12.60 -2.64 0.79
N VAL A 58 -12.69 -1.32 0.98
CA VAL A 58 -11.80 -0.55 1.86
C VAL A 58 -11.84 -1.06 3.29
N GLU A 59 -13.02 -1.43 3.78
CA GLU A 59 -13.27 -1.97 5.11
C GLU A 59 -12.56 -3.31 5.38
N ARG A 60 -12.13 -4.04 4.35
CA ARG A 60 -11.37 -5.29 4.50
C ARG A 60 -9.88 -5.15 4.22
N GLN A 61 -9.45 -4.01 3.67
CA GLN A 61 -8.07 -3.86 3.21
C GLN A 61 -7.07 -3.91 4.36
N LEU A 62 -7.41 -3.35 5.52
CA LEU A 62 -6.55 -3.35 6.69
C LEU A 62 -6.29 -4.77 7.19
N ASP A 63 -7.33 -5.51 7.53
CA ASP A 63 -7.21 -6.90 8.04
C ASP A 63 -6.47 -7.80 7.05
N LEU A 64 -6.76 -7.64 5.76
CA LEU A 64 -6.05 -8.38 4.72
C LEU A 64 -4.56 -7.99 4.64
N ALA A 65 -4.23 -6.71 4.79
CA ALA A 65 -2.84 -6.24 4.79
C ALA A 65 -2.07 -6.75 6.01
N ILE A 66 -2.70 -6.79 7.19
CA ILE A 66 -2.12 -7.38 8.41
C ILE A 66 -1.83 -8.87 8.19
N ASN A 67 -2.73 -9.61 7.55
CA ASN A 67 -2.51 -11.02 7.19
C ASN A 67 -1.36 -11.25 6.19
N TYR A 68 -0.89 -10.21 5.50
CA TYR A 68 0.32 -10.26 4.66
C TYR A 68 1.60 -9.87 5.42
N LEU A 69 1.52 -9.57 6.70
CA LEU A 69 2.68 -9.38 7.56
C LEU A 69 3.15 -10.73 8.11
N ASN A 70 4.44 -10.85 8.40
CA ASN A 70 4.93 -11.97 9.21
C ASN A 70 4.53 -11.75 10.67
N ASP A 71 4.63 -12.82 11.47
CA ASP A 71 4.22 -12.83 12.88
C ASP A 71 4.90 -11.73 13.72
N VAL A 72 6.18 -11.44 13.47
CA VAL A 72 6.92 -10.38 14.19
C VAL A 72 6.32 -9.00 13.92
N GLU A 73 5.90 -8.77 12.68
CA GLU A 73 5.29 -7.50 12.29
C GLU A 73 3.83 -7.41 12.72
N GLN A 74 3.09 -8.52 12.77
CA GLN A 74 1.73 -8.56 13.33
C GLN A 74 1.75 -8.23 14.83
N ASN A 75 2.60 -8.90 15.61
CA ASN A 75 2.76 -8.63 17.04
C ASN A 75 3.16 -7.17 17.32
N TYR A 76 3.93 -6.55 16.41
CA TYR A 76 4.26 -5.14 16.54
C TYR A 76 3.05 -4.23 16.38
N ILE A 77 2.11 -4.56 15.49
CA ILE A 77 0.86 -3.80 15.35
C ILE A 77 -0.01 -3.97 16.58
N GLU A 78 -0.15 -5.20 17.09
CA GLU A 78 -0.87 -5.46 18.34
C GLU A 78 -0.26 -4.69 19.52
N ASP A 79 1.08 -4.67 19.64
CA ASP A 79 1.79 -3.91 20.66
C ASP A 79 1.56 -2.39 20.55
N LEU A 80 1.40 -1.85 19.34
CA LEU A 80 1.07 -0.43 19.16
C LEU A 80 -0.31 -0.11 19.73
N GLU A 81 -1.29 -0.98 19.49
CA GLU A 81 -2.67 -0.78 19.93
C GLU A 81 -2.80 -1.00 21.44
N GLU A 82 -2.31 -2.14 21.94
CA GLU A 82 -2.50 -2.55 23.33
C GLU A 82 -1.60 -1.80 24.32
N LYS A 83 -0.33 -1.60 23.98
CA LYS A 83 0.66 -1.04 24.93
C LYS A 83 0.86 0.45 24.76
N GLN A 84 0.71 0.96 23.54
CA GLN A 84 0.96 2.37 23.23
C GLN A 84 -0.33 3.17 22.99
N GLY A 85 -1.50 2.51 22.92
CA GLY A 85 -2.78 3.16 22.66
C GLY A 85 -2.85 3.83 21.29
N ILE A 86 -1.99 3.42 20.35
CA ILE A 86 -1.96 3.94 18.98
C ILE A 86 -2.94 3.13 18.16
N VAL A 87 -4.04 3.75 17.74
CA VAL A 87 -5.10 3.07 17.00
C VAL A 87 -4.74 2.97 15.51
N ILE A 88 -4.80 1.78 14.93
CA ILE A 88 -4.57 1.53 13.50
C ILE A 88 -5.91 1.18 12.85
N ASN A 89 -6.62 2.20 12.33
CA ASN A 89 -7.97 2.01 11.77
C ASN A 89 -8.00 1.95 10.24
N MET A 90 -6.97 2.46 9.58
CA MET A 90 -6.90 2.51 8.12
C MET A 90 -5.64 1.83 7.59
N LEU A 91 -5.74 1.33 6.35
CA LEU A 91 -4.59 0.80 5.63
C LEU A 91 -3.40 1.77 5.59
N ASN A 92 -3.66 3.07 5.50
CA ASN A 92 -2.59 4.07 5.48
C ASN A 92 -1.89 4.20 6.84
N ASP A 93 -2.62 4.06 7.94
CA ASP A 93 -2.06 4.10 9.30
C ASP A 93 -1.08 2.95 9.50
N LEU A 94 -1.45 1.75 9.01
CA LEU A 94 -0.56 0.59 8.99
C LEU A 94 0.75 0.88 8.25
N PHE A 95 0.67 1.47 7.06
CA PHE A 95 1.87 1.81 6.28
C PHE A 95 2.72 2.88 6.95
N VAL A 96 2.12 3.84 7.63
CA VAL A 96 2.84 4.84 8.43
C VAL A 96 3.55 4.17 9.61
N ALA A 97 2.87 3.30 10.35
CA ALA A 97 3.45 2.54 11.46
C ALA A 97 4.65 1.70 11.02
N LEU A 98 4.52 0.94 9.93
CA LEU A 98 5.63 0.15 9.38
C LEU A 98 6.79 1.06 8.94
N ARG A 99 6.53 2.18 8.26
CA ARG A 99 7.59 3.11 7.86
C ARG A 99 8.33 3.67 9.07
N LYS A 100 7.63 4.00 10.15
CA LYS A 100 8.23 4.45 11.42
C LYS A 100 9.11 3.38 12.05
N LYS A 101 8.67 2.12 12.07
CA LYS A 101 9.50 0.99 12.57
C LYS A 101 10.77 0.80 11.76
N PHE A 102 10.68 0.93 10.44
CA PHE A 102 11.79 0.64 9.53
C PHE A 102 12.59 1.88 9.10
N VAL A 103 12.52 2.99 9.83
CA VAL A 103 13.35 4.19 9.55
C VAL A 103 14.83 3.79 9.40
N ASN A 104 15.50 4.38 8.41
CA ASN A 104 16.91 4.15 8.19
C ASN A 104 17.72 4.92 9.24
N PRO A 105 18.49 4.23 10.13
CA PRO A 105 19.27 4.91 11.15
C PRO A 105 20.29 5.90 10.59
N LYS A 106 20.82 5.64 9.39
CA LYS A 106 21.77 6.54 8.73
C LYS A 106 21.11 7.83 8.26
N GLU A 107 19.92 7.74 7.67
CA GLU A 107 19.14 8.92 7.28
C GLU A 107 18.72 9.69 8.53
N GLN A 108 18.27 9.01 9.57
CA GLN A 108 17.92 9.66 10.83
C GLN A 108 19.12 10.39 11.46
N GLU A 109 20.32 9.82 11.35
CA GLU A 109 21.54 10.47 11.82
C GLU A 109 21.94 11.69 10.97
N ILE A 110 21.74 11.63 9.65
CA ILE A 110 21.94 12.79 8.77
C ILE A 110 20.98 13.91 9.16
N LEU A 111 19.69 13.60 9.33
CA LEU A 111 18.68 14.57 9.75
C LEU A 111 19.00 15.17 11.12
N ARG A 112 19.46 14.36 12.09
CA ARG A 112 19.93 14.88 13.39
C ARG A 112 21.08 15.87 13.23
N LYS A 113 22.05 15.57 12.36
CA LYS A 113 23.19 16.46 12.10
C LYS A 113 22.76 17.77 11.45
N GLU A 114 21.84 17.71 10.48
CA GLU A 114 21.24 18.89 9.85
C GLU A 114 20.51 19.74 10.88
N LEU A 115 19.70 19.13 11.74
CA LEU A 115 18.99 19.82 12.82
C LEU A 115 19.96 20.49 13.81
N TYR A 116 21.05 19.81 14.21
CA TYR A 116 22.08 20.41 15.07
C TYR A 116 22.89 21.52 14.38
N ALA A 117 22.92 21.55 13.06
CA ALA A 117 23.56 22.61 12.29
C ALA A 117 22.70 23.89 12.24
N VAL A 118 21.38 23.78 12.45
CA VAL A 118 20.49 24.94 12.59
C VAL A 118 20.83 25.68 13.88
N LYS A 119 21.40 26.89 13.75
CA LYS A 119 21.76 27.74 14.88
C LYS A 119 21.05 29.08 14.77
N PHE A 120 20.51 29.54 15.90
CA PHE A 120 19.98 30.88 16.00
C PHE A 120 21.08 31.91 15.73
N SER A 121 20.80 32.85 14.83
CA SER A 121 21.64 34.00 14.56
C SER A 121 20.83 35.27 14.82
N PRO A 122 21.27 36.14 15.75
CA PRO A 122 20.59 37.42 16.00
C PRO A 122 20.42 38.28 14.75
N LEU A 123 21.32 38.14 13.77
CA LEU A 123 21.29 38.87 12.50
C LEU A 123 20.19 38.38 11.55
N LYS A 124 19.78 37.12 11.65
CA LYS A 124 18.74 36.52 10.81
C LYS A 124 17.34 36.66 11.41
N GLY A 125 17.25 36.94 12.70
CA GLY A 125 15.97 37.04 13.42
C GLY A 125 15.35 35.68 13.74
N ILE A 126 14.33 35.72 14.61
CA ILE A 126 13.70 34.51 15.16
C ILE A 126 12.77 33.80 14.17
N GLU A 127 12.15 34.55 13.26
CA GLU A 127 11.24 34.00 12.25
C GLU A 127 12.00 33.09 11.28
N THR A 128 13.11 33.58 10.72
CA THR A 128 13.97 32.79 9.83
C THR A 128 14.57 31.57 10.53
N TYR A 129 14.98 31.70 11.80
CA TYR A 129 15.42 30.53 12.57
C TYR A 129 14.31 29.50 12.76
N SER A 130 13.08 29.95 13.02
CA SER A 130 11.93 29.06 13.19
C SER A 130 11.60 28.32 11.91
N ASP A 131 11.64 29.00 10.77
CA ASP A 131 11.45 28.39 9.44
C ASP A 131 12.55 27.37 9.12
N ASP A 132 13.82 27.73 9.34
CA ASP A 132 14.97 26.84 9.13
C ASP A 132 14.89 25.60 10.02
N PHE A 133 14.48 25.76 11.28
CA PHE A 133 14.32 24.66 12.23
C PHE A 133 13.16 23.74 11.84
N LEU A 134 12.00 24.31 11.49
CA LEU A 134 10.85 23.54 11.03
C LEU A 134 11.15 22.78 9.74
N HIS A 135 11.91 23.39 8.82
CA HIS A 135 12.34 22.72 7.60
C HIS A 135 13.25 21.52 7.87
N ALA A 136 14.20 21.66 8.81
CA ALA A 136 15.11 20.57 9.18
C ALA A 136 14.45 19.47 10.05
N ALA A 137 13.32 19.77 10.70
CA ALA A 137 12.62 18.85 11.60
C ALA A 137 11.41 18.12 10.96
N ALA A 138 11.04 18.47 9.72
CA ALA A 138 9.92 17.89 8.97
C ALA A 138 10.19 16.48 8.42
#